data_AF-A0A1Q8X154-F1
#
_entry.id   AF-A0A1Q8X154-F1
#
_cell.length_a   1.000
_cell.length_b   1.000
_cell.length_c   1.000
_cell.angle_alpha   90.00
_cell.angle_beta   90.00
_cell.angle_gamma   90.00
#
_symmetry.space_group_name_H-M   'P 1'
#
loop_
_entity.id
_entity.type
_entity.pdbx_description
1 polymer ?
#
loop_
_entity_poly.entity_id
_entity_poly.type
_entity_poly.pdbx_seq_one_letter_code
_entity_poly.pdbx_strand_id
1 'polypeptide(L)'
;MRYENPLYLAEEVAALDLLTDQRIAIGISRGSPEQARRGWETFGYTGGVDPRGVDVAHAHTAQFLDAVRGVPQADLDTSGGMAPGASSR
;
A
#
# COMPACT_ATOMS: atom_id res chain seq x y z
N MET A 1 7.74 4.69 -3.20
CA MET A 1 6.68 4.52 -2.20
C MET A 1 6.52 5.69 -1.25
N ARG A 2 7.47 6.64 -1.12
CA ARG A 2 7.23 7.79 -0.21
C ARG A 2 6.07 8.72 -0.60
N TYR A 3 5.62 8.67 -1.86
CA TYR A 3 4.56 9.53 -2.39
C TYR A 3 3.23 8.82 -2.62
N GLU A 4 3.20 7.51 -2.44
CA GLU A 4 2.07 6.68 -2.88
C GLU A 4 1.26 6.19 -1.69
N ASN A 5 -0.06 6.07 -1.87
CA ASN A 5 -0.92 5.38 -0.93
C ASN A 5 -0.79 3.87 -1.14
N PRO A 6 -0.29 3.11 -0.15
CA PRO A 6 -0.01 1.69 -0.34
C PRO A 6 -1.26 0.83 -0.58
N LEU A 7 -2.39 1.16 0.04
CA LEU A 7 -3.63 0.38 -0.14
C LEU A 7 -4.29 0.68 -1.48
N TYR A 8 -4.28 1.93 -1.90
CA TYR A 8 -4.77 2.30 -3.23
C TYR A 8 -3.96 1.62 -4.34
N LEU A 9 -2.64 1.64 -4.23
CA LEU A 9 -1.79 0.93 -5.18
C LEU A 9 -2.07 -0.58 -5.16
N ALA A 10 -2.30 -1.19 -4.00
CA ALA A 10 -2.63 -2.62 -3.92
C ALA A 10 -3.90 -2.98 -4.72
N GLU A 11 -4.96 -2.15 -4.63
CA GLU A 11 -6.19 -2.32 -5.41
C GLU A 11 -5.95 -2.19 -6.92
N GLU A 12 -5.22 -1.16 -7.35
CA GLU A 12 -4.87 -0.96 -8.76
C GLU A 12 -4.04 -2.13 -9.32
N VAL A 13 -3.09 -2.64 -8.52
CA VAL A 13 -2.26 -3.78 -8.87
C VAL A 13 -3.09 -5.06 -8.96
N ALA A 14 -4.01 -5.30 -8.02
CA ALA A 14 -4.90 -6.45 -8.06
C ALA A 14 -5.82 -6.42 -9.29
N ALA A 15 -6.39 -5.25 -9.61
CA ALA A 15 -7.19 -5.08 -10.82
C ALA A 15 -6.38 -5.35 -12.09
N LEU A 16 -5.16 -4.81 -12.17
CA LEU A 16 -4.28 -5.03 -13.32
C LEU A 16 -3.82 -6.50 -13.43
N ASP A 17 -3.56 -7.16 -12.31
CA ASP A 17 -3.20 -8.58 -12.26
C ASP A 17 -4.31 -9.44 -12.87
N LEU A 18 -5.57 -9.18 -12.49
CA LEU A 18 -6.73 -9.85 -13.08
C LEU A 18 -6.87 -9.57 -14.58
N LEU A 19 -6.71 -8.32 -15.01
CA LEU A 19 -6.81 -7.94 -16.43
C LEU A 19 -5.71 -8.56 -17.30
N THR A 20 -4.56 -8.88 -16.71
CA THR A 20 -3.42 -9.43 -17.43
C THR A 20 -3.29 -10.95 -17.33
N ASP A 21 -4.27 -11.62 -16.70
CA ASP A 21 -4.26 -13.06 -16.43
C ASP A 21 -3.04 -13.46 -15.56
N GLN A 22 -2.80 -12.69 -14.50
CA GLN A 22 -1.76 -12.94 -13.49
C GLN A 22 -0.32 -12.93 -14.02
N ARG A 23 -0.01 -12.03 -14.96
CA ARG A 23 1.30 -11.97 -15.63
C ARG A 23 2.11 -10.71 -15.33
N ILE A 24 1.64 -9.85 -14.43
CA ILE A 24 2.37 -8.62 -14.12
C ILE A 24 3.60 -8.89 -13.25
N ALA A 25 4.60 -8.03 -13.43
CA ALA A 25 5.72 -7.87 -12.52
C ALA A 25 5.87 -6.38 -12.22
N ILE A 26 5.97 -6.01 -10.93
CA ILE A 26 6.02 -4.61 -10.50
C ILE A 26 7.35 -4.30 -9.82
N GLY A 27 8.03 -3.29 -10.34
CA GLY A 27 9.21 -2.71 -9.71
C GLY A 27 8.81 -1.65 -8.69
N ILE A 28 9.20 -1.84 -7.44
CA ILE A 28 8.95 -0.87 -6.35
C ILE A 28 10.27 -0.21 -5.97
N SER A 29 10.23 1.10 -5.71
CA SER A 29 11.38 1.83 -5.20
C SER A 29 10.96 2.80 -4.10
N ARG A 30 11.93 3.41 -3.41
CA ARG A 30 11.64 4.50 -2.46
C ARG A 30 10.96 5.69 -3.14
N GLY A 31 11.27 5.95 -4.41
CA GLY A 31 10.90 7.14 -5.19
C GLY A 31 12.15 7.91 -5.64
N SER A 32 12.14 8.50 -6.84
CA SER A 32 13.27 9.27 -7.39
C SER A 32 13.63 10.44 -6.47
N PRO A 33 14.89 10.69 -6.08
CA PRO A 33 15.25 11.88 -5.28
C PRO A 33 14.91 13.16 -6.06
N GLU A 34 13.73 13.71 -5.78
CA GLU A 34 13.27 14.93 -6.44
C GLU A 34 14.06 16.13 -5.93
N GLN A 35 14.10 17.19 -6.75
CA GLN A 35 14.63 18.49 -6.33
C GLN A 35 13.80 19.13 -5.19
N ALA A 36 12.60 18.61 -4.94
CA ALA A 36 11.73 19.03 -3.86
C ALA A 36 12.24 18.50 -2.50
N ARG A 37 12.64 19.42 -1.61
CA ARG A 37 12.97 19.08 -0.23
C ARG A 37 11.73 18.57 0.49
N ARG A 38 11.78 17.33 0.98
CA ARG A 38 10.67 16.67 1.69
C ARG A 38 9.34 16.68 0.90
N GLY A 39 9.41 16.57 -0.44
CA GLY A 39 8.22 16.70 -1.30
C GLY A 39 7.07 15.73 -1.00
N TRP A 40 7.34 14.59 -0.37
CA TRP A 40 6.29 13.64 0.04
C TRP A 40 5.33 14.21 1.09
N GLU A 41 5.73 15.24 1.84
CA GLU A 41 4.87 15.90 2.82
C GLU A 41 3.70 16.63 2.16
N THR A 42 3.86 17.09 0.91
CA THR A 42 2.78 17.70 0.13
C THR A 42 1.65 16.71 -0.17
N PHE A 43 1.93 15.41 -0.14
CA PHE A 43 0.96 14.33 -0.29
C PHE A 43 0.33 13.91 1.05
N GLY A 44 0.66 14.61 2.16
CA GLY A 44 0.11 14.35 3.49
C GLY A 44 0.92 13.36 4.34
N TYR A 45 2.05 12.86 3.85
CA TYR A 45 2.88 11.88 4.57
C TYR A 45 3.91 12.54 5.50
N THR A 46 3.45 13.15 6.59
CA THR A 46 4.29 14.00 7.46
C THR A 46 4.97 13.27 8.62
N GLY A 47 4.66 11.99 8.84
CA GLY A 47 5.19 11.21 9.97
C GLY A 47 6.66 10.78 9.87
N GLY A 48 7.35 11.10 8.77
CA GLY A 48 8.72 10.67 8.51
C GLY A 48 9.77 11.47 9.30
N VAL A 49 10.65 10.77 10.01
CA VAL A 49 11.79 11.31 10.75
C VAL A 49 13.09 11.31 9.93
N ASP A 50 13.25 10.40 8.96
CA ASP A 50 14.43 10.42 8.08
C ASP A 50 14.31 11.60 7.09
N PRO A 51 15.35 12.45 6.95
CA PRO A 51 15.32 13.60 6.05
C PRO A 51 15.21 13.24 4.56
N ARG A 52 15.32 11.95 4.21
CA ARG A 52 15.17 11.40 2.85
C ARG A 52 13.84 10.63 2.67
N GLY A 53 13.01 10.54 3.72
CA GLY A 53 11.72 9.83 3.70
C GLY A 53 11.85 8.32 3.50
N VAL A 54 12.96 7.72 3.94
CA VAL A 54 13.25 6.28 3.80
C VAL A 54 12.28 5.46 4.64
N ASP A 55 12.04 5.91 5.85
CA ASP A 55 11.09 5.35 6.81
C ASP A 55 9.65 5.35 6.27
N VAL A 56 9.20 6.47 5.68
CA VAL A 56 7.89 6.54 5.00
C VAL A 56 7.81 5.50 3.89
N ALA A 57 8.81 5.47 3.00
CA ALA A 57 8.84 4.52 1.90
C ALA A 57 8.87 3.06 2.36
N HIS A 58 9.62 2.75 3.42
CA HIS A 58 9.71 1.40 3.98
C HIS A 58 8.37 0.97 4.60
N ALA A 59 7.76 1.83 5.40
CA ALA A 59 6.44 1.57 6.00
C ALA A 59 5.37 1.34 4.93
N HIS A 60 5.30 2.21 3.92
CA HIS A 60 4.36 2.06 2.81
C HIS A 60 4.62 0.76 2.03
N THR A 61 5.88 0.42 1.77
CA THR A 61 6.21 -0.83 1.07
C THR A 61 5.78 -2.05 1.87
N ALA A 62 6.01 -2.06 3.19
CA ALA A 62 5.57 -3.15 4.06
C ALA A 62 4.04 -3.32 4.02
N GLN A 63 3.29 -2.24 4.19
CA GLN A 63 1.83 -2.27 4.13
C GLN A 63 1.30 -2.72 2.76
N PHE A 64 1.89 -2.22 1.67
CA PHE A 64 1.55 -2.67 0.31
C PHE A 64 1.77 -4.18 0.14
N LEU A 65 2.92 -4.70 0.60
CA LEU A 65 3.23 -6.14 0.51
C LEU A 65 2.26 -7.00 1.32
N ASP A 66 1.85 -6.53 2.49
CA ASP A 66 0.84 -7.22 3.30
C ASP A 66 -0.52 -7.23 2.59
N ALA A 67 -0.94 -6.09 2.03
CA ALA A 67 -2.20 -5.98 1.30
C ALA A 67 -2.25 -6.92 0.08
N VAL A 68 -1.23 -6.93 -0.79
CA VAL A 68 -1.20 -7.81 -1.97
C VAL A 68 -1.07 -9.30 -1.63
N ARG A 69 -0.62 -9.64 -0.42
CA ARG A 69 -0.61 -11.02 0.11
C ARG A 69 -1.95 -11.44 0.72
N GLY A 70 -2.93 -10.53 0.78
CA GLY A 70 -4.23 -10.78 1.39
C GLY A 70 -4.21 -10.74 2.92
N VAL A 71 -3.22 -10.09 3.54
CA VAL A 71 -3.23 -9.83 4.98
C VAL A 71 -4.34 -8.82 5.29
N PRO A 72 -5.26 -9.09 6.23
CA PRO A 72 -6.31 -8.14 6.59
C PRO A 72 -5.75 -6.78 7.00
N GLN A 73 -6.29 -5.70 6.43
CA GLN A 73 -5.85 -4.32 6.70
C GLN A 73 -6.75 -3.57 7.68
N ALA A 74 -7.90 -4.15 8.01
CA ALA A 74 -8.86 -3.62 8.96
C ALA A 74 -9.61 -4.79 9.63
N ASP A 75 -10.09 -4.55 10.84
CA ASP A 75 -10.95 -5.49 11.53
C ASP A 75 -12.34 -5.52 10.89
N LEU A 76 -12.94 -6.71 10.89
CA LEU A 76 -14.34 -6.86 10.51
C LEU A 76 -15.23 -6.22 11.59
N ASP A 77 -16.07 -5.27 11.20
CA ASP A 77 -17.11 -4.76 12.09
C ASP A 77 -18.27 -5.78 12.19
N THR A 78 -18.32 -6.50 13.31
CA THR A 78 -19.37 -7.48 13.61
C THR A 78 -20.51 -6.90 14.44
N SER A 79 -20.48 -5.60 14.78
CA SER A 79 -21.50 -4.98 15.64
C SER A 79 -22.90 -4.95 14.99
N GLY A 80 -22.96 -5.04 13.66
CA GLY A 80 -24.21 -5.13 12.87
C GLY A 80 -24.82 -6.52 12.73
N GLY A 81 -24.29 -7.56 13.40
CA GLY A 81 -24.85 -8.92 13.38
C GLY A 81 -24.55 -9.73 12.11
N MET A 82 -23.72 -9.22 11.19
CA MET A 82 -23.20 -9.99 10.06
C MET A 82 -22.08 -10.91 10.57
N ALA A 83 -22.36 -12.20 10.71
CA ALA A 83 -21.30 -13.19 10.97
C ALA A 83 -20.38 -13.27 9.73
N PRO A 84 -19.04 -13.37 9.90
CA PRO A 84 -18.16 -13.61 8.78
C PRO A 84 -18.59 -14.91 8.09
N GLY A 85 -18.97 -14.80 6.81
CA GLY A 85 -19.19 -15.97 5.98
C GLY A 85 -17.91 -16.78 5.96
N ALA A 86 -17.96 -18.04 6.41
CA ALA A 86 -16.87 -18.97 6.31
C ALA A 86 -16.45 -19.05 4.83
N SER A 87 -15.34 -18.41 4.47
CA SER A 87 -14.74 -18.56 3.15
C SER A 87 -14.09 -19.93 3.10
N SER A 88 -14.80 -20.90 2.51
CA SER A 88 -14.23 -22.17 2.08
C SER A 88 -13.51 -21.95 0.75
N ARG A 89 -12.20 -21.73 0.79
CA ARG A 89 -11.25 -22.14 -0.26
C ARG A 89 -9.91 -22.49 0.35
#